data_AF-A0A836QG52-F1
#
_entry.id   AF-A0A836QG52-F1
#
_cell.length_a   1.000
_cell.length_b   1.000
_cell.length_c   1.000
_cell.angle_alpha   90.00
_cell.angle_beta   90.00
_cell.angle_gamma   90.00
#
_symmetry.space_group_name_H-M   'P 1'
#
loop_
_entity.id
_entity.type
_entity.pdbx_description
1 polymer ?
#
loop_
_entity_poly.entity_id
_entity_poly.type
_entity_poly.pdbx_seq_one_letter_code
_entity_poly.pdbx_strand_id
1 'polypeptide(L)'
;MSILRLAIPSDGALYEPTLMFLRACGIGVARSNSRRYTAEIPALPGVTVLFQRGADITLKVEEGSADMGIVGRDRLLEMRRDSGDTAVVIESLGFGHCELVLGVPDAWIDVVSLADLADLA
;
A
#
# COMPACT_ATOMS: atom_id res chain seq x y z
N MET A 1 27.38 2.84 6.11
CA MET A 1 26.23 3.33 5.31
C MET A 1 24.99 2.65 5.85
N SER A 2 23.99 3.42 6.30
CA SER A 2 22.68 2.85 6.66
C SER A 2 21.98 2.40 5.38
N ILE A 3 21.44 1.18 5.41
CA ILE A 3 20.65 0.63 4.31
C ILE A 3 19.23 1.19 4.47
N LEU A 4 18.69 1.81 3.42
CA LEU A 4 17.30 2.24 3.37
C LEU A 4 16.41 1.05 3.03
N ARG A 5 15.30 0.86 3.75
CA ARG A 5 14.36 -0.24 3.59
C ARG A 5 13.04 0.27 3.00
N LEU A 6 12.76 -0.13 1.77
CA LEU A 6 11.52 0.20 1.05
C LEU A 6 10.55 -0.99 1.14
N ALA A 7 9.45 -0.85 1.87
CA ALA A 7 8.38 -1.82 1.90
C ALA A 7 7.47 -1.69 0.67
N ILE A 8 7.18 -2.80 0.00
CA ILE A 8 6.23 -2.86 -1.12
C ILE A 8 5.27 -4.04 -0.92
N PRO A 9 4.09 -4.05 -1.58
CA PRO A 9 3.15 -5.15 -1.50
C PRO A 9 3.83 -6.48 -1.86
N SER A 10 3.47 -7.57 -1.18
CA SER A 10 3.95 -8.93 -1.46
C SER A 10 3.07 -9.68 -2.45
N ASP A 11 1.81 -9.26 -2.57
CA ASP A 11 0.72 -9.93 -3.25
C ASP A 11 -0.45 -8.96 -3.52
N GLY A 12 -1.54 -9.48 -4.07
CA GLY A 12 -2.76 -8.73 -4.35
C GLY A 12 -2.66 -7.79 -5.54
N ALA A 13 -3.69 -6.95 -5.69
CA ALA A 13 -3.89 -6.10 -6.87
C ALA A 13 -2.79 -5.03 -7.06
N LEU A 14 -2.07 -4.66 -6.00
CA LEU A 14 -1.02 -3.64 -6.06
C LEU A 14 0.39 -4.21 -6.30
N TYR A 15 0.59 -5.53 -6.22
CA TYR A 15 1.91 -6.16 -6.35
C TYR A 15 2.56 -5.88 -7.71
N GLU A 16 1.96 -6.37 -8.78
CA GLU A 16 2.52 -6.23 -10.14
C GLU A 16 2.59 -4.76 -10.58
N PRO A 17 1.54 -3.93 -10.37
CA PRO A 17 1.61 -2.50 -10.69
C PRO A 17 2.73 -1.77 -9.97
N THR A 18 3.03 -2.11 -8.71
CA THR A 18 4.15 -1.51 -7.97
C THR A 18 5.49 -1.85 -8.60
N LEU A 19 5.70 -3.12 -8.99
CA LEU A 19 6.93 -3.53 -9.68
C LEU A 19 7.08 -2.86 -11.05
N MET A 20 6.00 -2.73 -11.80
CA MET A 20 5.96 -2.03 -13.08
C MET A 20 6.27 -0.54 -12.92
N PHE A 21 5.67 0.11 -11.92
CA PHE A 21 5.92 1.52 -11.60
C PHE A 21 7.40 1.78 -11.31
N LEU A 22 8.01 0.98 -10.42
CA LEU A 22 9.43 1.10 -10.08
C LEU A 22 10.33 0.85 -11.29
N ARG A 23 9.99 -0.14 -12.13
CA ARG A 23 10.72 -0.42 -13.39
C ARG A 23 10.62 0.76 -14.36
N ALA A 24 9.44 1.35 -14.52
CA ALA A 24 9.22 2.52 -15.39
C ALA A 24 10.02 3.74 -14.91
N CYS A 25 10.25 3.85 -13.60
CA CYS A 25 11.11 4.88 -13.00
C CYS A 25 12.62 4.58 -13.13
N GLY A 26 13.02 3.48 -13.79
CA GLY A 26 14.42 3.07 -13.93
C GLY A 26 15.03 2.40 -12.69
N ILE A 27 14.23 2.16 -11.64
CA ILE A 27 14.65 1.55 -10.37
C ILE A 27 14.00 0.17 -10.17
N GLY A 28 14.10 -0.67 -11.20
CA GLY A 28 13.52 -2.01 -11.20
C GLY A 28 14.03 -2.90 -10.06
N VAL A 29 13.10 -3.62 -9.43
CA VAL A 29 13.40 -4.56 -8.35
C VAL A 29 13.95 -5.88 -8.92
N ALA A 30 15.12 -6.29 -8.45
CA ALA A 30 15.75 -7.56 -8.79
C ALA A 30 15.58 -8.56 -7.65
N ARG A 31 14.71 -9.55 -7.85
CA ARG A 31 14.44 -10.62 -6.88
C ARG A 31 15.02 -11.93 -7.39
N SER A 32 16.01 -12.48 -6.69
CA SER A 32 16.65 -13.74 -7.07
C SER A 32 15.78 -14.98 -6.84
N ASN A 33 14.81 -14.91 -5.91
CA ASN A 33 13.90 -16.00 -5.58
C ASN A 33 12.56 -15.47 -5.04
N SER A 34 11.44 -15.96 -5.59
CA SER A 34 10.09 -15.59 -5.19
C SER A 34 9.71 -15.97 -3.75
N ARG A 35 10.48 -16.84 -3.08
CA ARG A 35 10.30 -17.19 -1.66
C ARG A 35 11.02 -16.25 -0.70
N ARG A 36 11.93 -15.39 -1.18
CA ARG A 36 12.62 -14.42 -0.31
C ARG A 36 11.78 -13.17 -0.13
N TYR A 37 11.57 -12.75 1.11
CA TYR A 37 10.84 -11.51 1.44
C TYR A 37 11.67 -10.24 1.23
N THR A 38 12.90 -10.37 0.71
CA THR A 38 13.76 -9.23 0.40
C THR A 38 14.27 -9.28 -1.04
N ALA A 39 14.50 -8.11 -1.61
CA ALA A 39 15.13 -7.93 -2.91
C ALA A 39 15.99 -6.66 -2.93
N GLU A 40 16.70 -6.45 -4.02
CA GLU A 40 17.59 -5.32 -4.23
C GLU A 40 17.12 -4.50 -5.44
N ILE A 41 17.57 -3.25 -5.52
CA ILE A 41 17.41 -2.40 -6.69
C ILE A 41 18.82 -2.15 -7.24
N PRO A 42 19.24 -2.81 -8.34
CA PRO A 42 20.60 -2.71 -8.85
C PRO A 42 21.02 -1.27 -9.20
N ALA A 43 20.07 -0.47 -9.70
CA ALA A 43 20.29 0.93 -10.04
C ALA A 43 20.40 1.86 -8.82
N LEU A 44 20.09 1.37 -7.61
CA LEU A 44 20.07 2.17 -6.39
C LEU A 44 20.72 1.40 -5.21
N PRO A 45 22.06 1.29 -5.20
CA PRO A 45 22.79 0.63 -4.11
C PRO A 45 22.49 1.27 -2.75
N GLY A 46 22.42 0.44 -1.71
CA GLY A 46 22.06 0.88 -0.37
C GLY A 46 20.55 0.90 -0.08
N VAL A 47 19.71 0.46 -1.03
CA VAL A 47 18.28 0.23 -0.82
C VAL A 47 17.96 -1.26 -0.82
N THR A 48 17.27 -1.73 0.23
CA THR A 48 16.70 -3.07 0.32
C THR A 48 15.18 -2.98 0.21
N VAL A 49 14.61 -3.80 -0.66
CA VAL A 49 13.15 -3.94 -0.81
C VAL A 49 12.66 -5.00 0.16
N LEU A 50 11.59 -4.71 0.90
CA LEU A 50 10.89 -5.64 1.78
C LEU A 50 9.50 -5.92 1.21
N PHE A 51 9.19 -7.18 0.91
CA PHE A 51 7.84 -7.57 0.49
C PHE A 51 6.96 -7.78 1.73
N GLN A 52 5.87 -7.04 1.84
CA GLN A 52 4.95 -7.06 2.98
C GLN A 52 3.50 -7.13 2.49
N ARG A 53 2.61 -7.68 3.31
CA ARG A 53 1.17 -7.56 3.03
C ARG A 53 0.79 -6.09 3.07
N GLY A 54 -0.14 -5.67 2.20
CA GLY A 54 -0.52 -4.26 2.09
C GLY A 54 -0.93 -3.61 3.42
N ALA A 55 -1.65 -4.37 4.27
CA ALA A 55 -2.06 -3.91 5.61
C ALA A 55 -0.89 -3.72 6.59
N ASP A 56 0.23 -4.42 6.40
CA ASP A 56 1.37 -4.37 7.31
C ASP A 56 2.32 -3.21 6.99
N ILE A 57 2.33 -2.72 5.75
CA ILE A 57 3.31 -1.72 5.27
C ILE A 57 3.32 -0.46 6.14
N THR A 58 2.15 0.10 6.44
CA THR A 58 2.01 1.32 7.26
C THR A 58 2.64 1.12 8.63
N LEU A 59 2.29 0.04 9.33
CA LEU A 59 2.83 -0.28 10.65
C LEU A 59 4.34 -0.53 10.60
N LYS A 60 4.85 -1.18 9.54
CA LYS A 60 6.29 -1.41 9.39
C LYS A 60 7.09 -0.11 9.33
N VAL A 61 6.55 0.92 8.70
CA VAL A 61 7.16 2.26 8.65
C VAL A 61 7.06 2.94 10.01
N GLU A 62 5.89 2.94 10.66
CA GLU A 62 5.72 3.55 11.99
C GLU A 62 6.61 2.93 13.07
N GLU A 63 6.83 1.61 13.01
CA GLU A 63 7.69 0.88 13.95
C GLU A 63 9.19 1.00 13.60
N GLY A 64 9.54 1.68 12.51
CA GLY A 64 10.92 1.85 12.04
C GLY A 64 11.57 0.55 11.53
N SER A 65 10.76 -0.47 11.22
CA SER A 65 11.23 -1.73 10.63
C SER A 65 11.37 -1.65 9.10
N ALA A 66 10.68 -0.70 8.48
CA ALA A 66 10.94 -0.15 7.16
C ALA A 66 11.10 1.39 7.27
N ASP A 67 11.79 2.00 6.31
CA ASP A 67 12.01 3.45 6.31
C ASP A 67 11.00 4.17 5.40
N MET A 68 10.52 3.50 4.36
CA MET A 68 9.47 3.99 3.45
C MET A 68 8.58 2.83 2.98
N GLY A 69 7.39 3.15 2.47
CA GLY A 69 6.46 2.14 1.94
C GLY A 69 5.64 2.63 0.75
N ILE A 70 5.30 1.73 -0.18
CA ILE A 70 4.28 1.94 -1.22
C ILE A 70 3.01 1.19 -0.80
N VAL A 71 1.92 1.92 -0.58
CA VAL A 71 0.67 1.37 -0.04
C VAL A 71 -0.54 2.08 -0.64
N GLY A 72 -1.68 1.39 -0.68
CA GLY A 72 -2.97 2.01 -1.01
C GLY A 72 -3.37 3.06 0.03
N ARG A 73 -4.03 4.14 -0.42
CA ARG A 73 -4.47 5.23 0.45
C ARG A 73 -5.49 4.76 1.48
N ASP A 74 -6.36 3.84 1.11
CA ASP A 74 -7.31 3.16 1.99
C ASP A 74 -6.59 2.51 3.18
N ARG A 75 -5.57 1.68 2.90
CA ARG A 75 -4.81 0.96 3.95
C ARG A 75 -3.96 1.88 4.79
N LEU A 76 -3.42 2.94 4.21
CA LEU A 76 -2.73 3.96 5.00
C LEU A 76 -3.69 4.60 6.02
N LEU A 77 -4.88 5.01 5.57
CA LEU A 77 -5.86 5.66 6.44
C LEU A 77 -6.44 4.72 7.49
N GLU A 78 -6.60 3.44 7.16
CA GLU A 78 -7.09 2.40 8.08
C GLU A 78 -6.05 2.03 9.16
N MET A 79 -4.78 1.90 8.77
CA MET A 79 -3.76 1.28 9.62
C MET A 79 -2.87 2.28 10.37
N ARG A 80 -2.80 3.55 9.94
CA ARG A 80 -1.98 4.56 10.61
C ARG A 80 -2.46 4.78 12.04
N ARG A 81 -1.53 4.95 12.98
CA ARG A 81 -1.84 5.30 14.36
C ARG A 81 -2.01 6.80 14.49
N ASP A 82 -2.91 7.25 15.36
CA ASP A 82 -3.06 8.69 15.66
C ASP A 82 -1.77 9.32 16.20
N SER A 83 -0.95 8.52 16.90
CA SER A 83 0.37 8.90 17.39
C SER A 83 1.52 8.53 16.43
N GLY A 84 1.20 8.02 15.24
CA GLY A 84 2.18 7.62 14.23
C GLY A 84 2.79 8.85 13.54
N ASP A 85 4.06 8.75 13.16
CA ASP A 85 4.80 9.83 12.46
C ASP A 85 4.93 9.54 10.95
N THR A 86 3.98 8.80 10.37
CA THR A 86 3.97 8.54 8.94
C THR A 86 3.39 9.71 8.16
N ALA A 87 4.13 10.16 7.15
CA ALA A 87 3.71 11.21 6.24
C ALA A 87 3.68 10.69 4.80
N VAL A 88 2.70 11.16 4.02
CA VAL A 88 2.66 10.86 2.58
C VAL A 88 3.66 11.74 1.86
N VAL A 89 4.69 11.13 1.29
CA VAL A 89 5.75 11.84 0.55
C VAL A 89 5.36 12.05 -0.92
N ILE A 90 4.67 11.08 -1.52
CA ILE A 90 4.21 11.14 -2.91
C ILE A 90 2.78 10.58 -2.95
N GLU A 91 1.85 11.40 -3.42
CA GLU A 91 0.47 10.99 -3.67
C GLU A 91 0.28 10.54 -5.12
N SER A 92 -0.77 9.75 -5.36
CA SER A 92 -1.29 9.45 -6.70
C SER A 92 -0.25 8.91 -7.69
N LEU A 93 0.33 7.74 -7.38
CA LEU A 93 1.34 7.06 -8.23
C LEU A 93 0.82 6.58 -9.61
N GLY A 94 -0.45 6.85 -9.94
CA GLY A 94 -1.04 6.55 -11.25
C GLY A 94 -1.54 5.11 -11.44
N PHE A 95 -1.67 4.34 -10.35
CA PHE A 95 -2.23 2.99 -10.37
C PHE A 95 -2.99 2.69 -9.08
N GLY A 96 -3.72 1.56 -9.05
CA GLY A 96 -4.44 1.12 -7.85
C GLY A 96 -5.72 1.92 -7.56
N HIS A 97 -6.33 2.49 -8.60
CA HIS A 97 -7.58 3.25 -8.46
C HIS A 97 -8.71 2.36 -7.94
N CYS A 98 -9.33 2.79 -6.85
CA CYS A 98 -10.50 2.15 -6.25
C CYS A 98 -11.33 3.20 -5.50
N GLU A 99 -12.57 2.83 -5.19
CA GLU A 99 -13.47 3.61 -4.34
C GLU A 99 -13.93 2.72 -3.18
N LEU A 100 -13.93 3.27 -1.97
CA LEU A 100 -14.55 2.63 -0.81
C LEU A 100 -16.02 3.04 -0.78
N VAL A 101 -16.91 2.09 -1.01
CA VAL A 101 -18.36 2.32 -1.13
C VAL A 101 -19.14 1.42 -0.18
N LEU A 102 -20.36 1.84 0.15
CA LEU A 102 -21.34 1.01 0.86
C LEU A 102 -22.27 0.38 -0.18
N GLY A 103 -22.41 -0.95 -0.13
CA GLY A 103 -23.39 -1.68 -0.93
C GLY A 103 -24.60 -2.05 -0.10
N VAL A 104 -25.81 -1.84 -0.65
CA VAL A 104 -27.09 -2.27 -0.08
C VAL A 104 -27.76 -3.28 -1.01
N PRO A 105 -28.68 -4.13 -0.52
CA PRO A 105 -29.43 -5.04 -1.39
C PRO A 105 -30.29 -4.28 -2.41
N ASP A 106 -30.31 -4.74 -3.66
CA ASP A 106 -31.13 -4.14 -4.73
C ASP A 106 -32.64 -4.14 -4.42
N ALA A 107 -33.10 -5.01 -3.52
CA ALA A 107 -34.50 -5.08 -3.10
C ALA A 107 -34.93 -3.91 -2.19
N TRP A 108 -33.98 -3.14 -1.64
CA TRP A 108 -34.26 -2.00 -0.75
C TRP A 108 -34.54 -0.75 -1.59
N ILE A 109 -35.72 -0.72 -2.21
CA ILE A 109 -36.13 0.37 -3.10
C ILE A 109 -36.18 1.75 -2.44
N ASP A 110 -36.38 1.78 -1.12
CA ASP A 110 -36.49 3.02 -0.33
C ASP A 110 -35.15 3.45 0.29
N VAL A 111 -34.05 2.73 0.02
CA VAL A 111 -32.70 3.05 0.54
C VAL A 111 -31.81 3.55 -0.60
N VAL A 112 -31.79 4.86 -0.79
CA VAL A 112 -31.02 5.51 -1.87
C VAL A 112 -29.93 6.45 -1.34
N SER A 113 -29.87 6.62 -0.02
CA SER A 113 -28.92 7.49 0.66
C SER A 113 -28.41 6.88 1.96
N LEU A 114 -27.35 7.48 2.50
CA LEU A 114 -26.83 7.10 3.82
C LEU A 114 -27.84 7.37 4.95
N ALA A 115 -28.71 8.38 4.78
CA ALA A 115 -29.76 8.69 5.76
C ALA A 115 -30.81 7.57 5.80
N ASP A 116 -31.29 7.13 4.63
CA ASP A 116 -32.24 6.01 4.54
C ASP A 116 -31.67 4.73 5.14
N LEU A 117 -30.36 4.49 4.92
CA LEU A 117 -29.67 3.34 5.52
C LEU A 117 -29.56 3.46 7.05
N ALA A 118 -29.34 4.67 7.57
CA ALA A 118 -29.23 4.91 9.02
C ALA A 118 -30.55 4.70 9.76
N ASP A 119 -31.69 4.98 9.11
CA ASP A 119 -33.04 4.79 9.69
C ASP A 119 -33.42 3.30 9.88
N LEU A 120 -32.64 2.36 9.33
CA LEU A 120 -32.84 0.91 9.47
C LEU A 120 -32.06 0.27 10.64
N ALA A 121 -31.13 1.01 11.26
CA ALA A 121 -30.17 0.49 12.24
C ALA A 121 -30.63 0.59 13.70
#